data_AF-A0A7S4EU90-F1
#
_entry.id   AF-A0A7S4EU90-F1
#
_cell.length_a   1.000
_cell.length_b   1.000
_cell.length_c   1.000
_cell.angle_alpha   90.00
_cell.angle_beta   90.00
_cell.angle_gamma   90.00
#
_symmetry.space_group_name_H-M   'P 1'
#
loop_
_entity.id
_entity.type
_entity.pdbx_description
1 polymer ?
#
loop_
_entity_poly.entity_id
_entity_poly.type
_entity_poly.pdbx_seq_one_letter_code
_entity_poly.pdbx_strand_id
1 'polypeptide(L)'
;MSVIVSFLAKNFIPPTVLCVLERLYLPKFLPSLTALSPLLPVPKLYGSVILINVIGSAFFTVFLGVKVGGARKAAIEKAKKEGDPDAEARFSYPKMYAEGFSAEAKQFNCVQRAHQHTLETYTSMIAMSLIGGLTQPVVTALAGLLWIVARAKWSAGYSTGEPGNRYDRSGGWGRHIWTALLWLIITCASTSVQLLVF
;
A
#
# COMPACT_ATOMS: atom_id res chain seq x y z
N MET A 1 7.52 24.52 0.83
CA MET A 1 7.93 23.09 0.91
C MET A 1 9.33 23.08 1.52
N SER A 2 9.51 22.59 2.75
CA SER A 2 10.72 22.84 3.54
C SER A 2 11.97 22.20 2.89
N VAL A 3 13.14 22.81 3.14
CA VAL A 3 14.46 22.35 2.66
C VAL A 3 14.69 20.86 2.92
N ILE A 4 14.16 20.33 4.02
CA ILE A 4 14.21 18.92 4.41
C ILE A 4 13.48 18.03 3.40
N VAL A 5 12.28 18.43 2.96
CA VAL A 5 11.51 17.67 1.97
C VAL A 5 12.21 17.66 0.61
N SER A 6 12.83 18.78 0.22
CA SER A 6 13.62 18.88 -1.01
C SER A 6 14.92 18.04 -0.96
N PHE A 7 15.57 17.99 0.20
CA PHE A 7 16.79 17.21 0.41
C PHE A 7 16.54 15.70 0.39
N LEU A 8 15.49 15.22 1.08
CA LEU A 8 15.10 13.82 1.09
C LEU A 8 14.57 13.35 -0.27
N ALA A 9 13.93 14.25 -1.03
CA ALA A 9 13.49 13.94 -2.40
C ALA A 9 14.65 13.82 -3.40
N LYS A 10 15.77 14.50 -3.16
CA LYS A 10 16.96 14.47 -4.04
C LYS A 10 17.96 13.38 -3.67
N ASN A 11 18.04 12.99 -2.41
CA ASN A 11 18.98 11.99 -1.92
C ASN A 11 18.20 10.75 -1.48
N PHE A 12 18.18 9.72 -2.32
CA PHE A 12 17.64 8.42 -1.93
C PHE A 12 18.49 7.85 -0.79
N ILE A 13 17.97 7.89 0.44
CA ILE A 13 18.63 7.25 1.59
C ILE A 13 18.21 5.78 1.59
N PRO A 14 19.15 4.82 1.50
CA PRO A 14 18.81 3.41 1.54
C PRO A 14 18.09 3.05 2.86
N PRO A 15 17.06 2.20 2.81
CA PRO A 15 16.33 1.76 4.02
C PRO A 15 17.24 1.09 5.06
N THR A 16 18.34 0.46 4.63
CA THR A 16 19.36 -0.10 5.53
C THR A 16 20.01 0.98 6.39
N VAL A 17 20.35 2.13 5.80
CA VAL A 17 20.89 3.29 6.52
C VAL A 17 19.84 3.84 7.47
N LEU A 18 18.58 3.94 7.05
CA LEU A 18 17.49 4.40 7.92
C LEU A 18 17.29 3.49 9.14
N CYS A 19 17.38 2.16 8.98
CA CYS A 19 17.31 1.21 10.11
C CYS A 19 18.48 1.40 11.10
N VAL A 20 19.70 1.64 10.59
CA VAL A 20 20.86 1.93 11.44
C VAL A 20 20.67 3.24 12.19
N LEU A 21 20.21 4.28 11.50
CA LEU A 21 19.97 5.60 12.09
C LEU A 21 18.85 5.54 13.14
N GLU A 22 17.75 4.85 12.85
CA GLU A 22 16.66 4.61 13.80
C GLU A 22 17.22 3.95 15.07
N ARG A 23 17.97 2.86 14.93
CA ARG A 23 18.54 2.16 16.08
C ARG A 23 19.50 3.01 16.91
N LEU A 24 20.39 3.76 16.27
CA LEU A 24 21.48 4.48 16.96
C LEU A 24 21.05 5.82 17.55
N TYR A 25 20.12 6.52 16.91
CA TYR A 25 19.79 7.90 17.25
C TYR A 25 18.39 8.05 17.84
N LEU A 26 17.41 7.25 17.41
CA LEU A 26 16.04 7.43 17.90
C LEU A 26 15.91 7.25 19.43
N PRO A 27 16.58 6.29 20.08
CA PRO A 27 16.56 6.19 21.54
C PRO A 27 17.20 7.38 22.25
N LYS A 28 18.15 8.07 21.60
CA LYS A 28 18.82 9.25 22.17
C LYS A 28 17.91 10.48 22.15
N PHE A 29 17.15 10.65 21.08
CA PHE A 29 16.26 11.81 20.91
C PHE A 29 14.86 11.60 21.50
N LEU A 30 14.33 10.37 21.44
CA LEU A 30 12.97 10.02 21.88
C LEU A 30 12.98 8.75 22.76
N PRO A 31 13.68 8.77 23.92
CA PRO A 31 13.82 7.60 24.79
C PRO A 31 12.48 7.08 25.32
N SER A 32 11.54 7.97 25.63
CA SER A 32 10.24 7.60 26.21
C SER A 32 9.34 6.81 25.25
N LEU A 33 9.54 7.00 23.94
CA LEU A 33 8.77 6.38 22.86
C LEU A 33 9.43 5.11 22.30
N THR A 34 10.75 5.00 22.45
CA THR A 34 11.52 3.80 22.09
C THR A 34 11.60 2.79 23.23
N ALA A 35 11.35 3.22 24.47
CA ALA A 35 11.17 2.33 25.61
C ALA A 35 10.04 1.31 25.38
N LEU A 36 10.13 0.18 26.09
CA LEU A 36 9.10 -0.86 26.05
C LEU A 36 7.75 -0.32 26.53
N SER A 37 6.69 -0.82 25.90
CA SER A 37 5.32 -0.59 26.34
C SER A 37 5.05 -1.34 27.65
N PRO A 38 4.27 -0.78 28.58
CA PRO A 38 3.84 -1.50 29.78
C PRO A 38 2.87 -2.66 29.46
N LEU A 39 2.26 -2.67 28.27
CA LEU A 39 1.29 -3.69 27.87
C LEU A 39 1.94 -4.92 27.21
N LEU A 40 2.98 -4.70 26.41
CA LEU A 40 3.66 -5.73 25.62
C LEU A 40 5.16 -5.40 25.54
N PRO A 41 6.05 -6.41 25.50
CA PRO A 41 7.49 -6.21 25.42
C PRO A 41 7.94 -5.77 24.00
N VAL A 42 7.37 -4.67 23.51
CA VAL A 42 7.69 -4.02 22.23
C VAL A 42 7.85 -2.51 22.43
N PRO A 43 8.63 -1.79 21.59
CA PRO A 43 8.75 -0.33 21.68
C PRO A 43 7.38 0.35 21.57
N LYS A 44 7.12 1.44 22.32
CA LYS A 44 5.82 2.15 22.22
C LYS A 44 5.53 2.64 20.79
N LEU A 45 6.56 3.03 20.04
CA LEU A 45 6.43 3.40 18.62
C LEU A 45 5.90 2.28 17.73
N TYR A 46 5.96 1.02 18.15
CA TYR A 46 5.32 -0.09 17.42
C TYR A 46 3.81 0.13 17.24
N GLY A 47 3.17 0.89 18.13
CA GLY A 47 1.78 1.33 17.94
C GLY A 47 1.55 2.08 16.62
N SER A 48 2.56 2.79 16.09
CA SER A 48 2.46 3.46 14.78
C SER A 48 2.42 2.47 13.61
N VAL A 49 3.11 1.34 13.72
CA VAL A 49 3.07 0.25 12.73
C VAL A 49 1.66 -0.35 12.69
N ILE A 50 1.06 -0.60 13.87
CA ILE A 50 -0.31 -1.09 13.95
C ILE A 50 -1.27 -0.06 13.33
N LEU A 51 -1.18 1.20 13.74
CA LEU A 51 -2.10 2.24 13.29
C LEU A 51 -2.03 2.47 11.77
N ILE A 52 -0.83 2.57 11.21
CA ILE A 52 -0.64 2.90 9.80
C ILE A 52 -0.70 1.64 8.93
N ASN A 53 0.14 0.65 9.23
CA ASN A 53 0.37 -0.48 8.32
C ASN A 53 -0.67 -1.58 8.48
N VAL A 54 -1.34 -1.69 9.63
CA VAL A 54 -2.41 -2.67 9.82
C VAL A 54 -3.76 -1.99 9.63
N ILE A 55 -4.10 -1.02 10.48
CA ILE A 55 -5.42 -0.39 10.48
C ILE A 55 -5.62 0.48 9.24
N GLY A 56 -4.70 1.43 8.98
CA GLY A 56 -4.79 2.34 7.84
C GLY A 56 -4.81 1.61 6.49
N SER A 57 -3.95 0.60 6.33
CA SER A 57 -3.90 -0.21 5.11
C SER A 57 -5.14 -1.11 4.92
N ALA A 58 -5.75 -1.59 6.01
CA ALA A 58 -6.98 -2.39 5.98
C ALA A 58 -8.16 -1.54 5.50
N PHE A 59 -8.33 -0.35 6.10
CA PHE A 59 -9.33 0.61 5.63
C PHE A 59 -9.14 0.95 4.16
N PHE A 60 -7.89 1.19 3.74
CA PHE A 60 -7.59 1.48 2.34
C PHE A 60 -7.93 0.31 1.40
N THR A 61 -7.65 -0.93 1.80
CA THR A 61 -7.98 -2.13 1.02
C THR A 61 -9.49 -2.32 0.90
N VAL A 62 -10.24 -2.16 2.01
CA VAL A 62 -11.72 -2.18 2.00
C VAL A 62 -12.27 -1.07 1.09
N PHE A 63 -11.69 0.13 1.15
CA PHE A 63 -12.08 1.24 0.29
C PHE A 63 -11.90 0.93 -1.21
N LEU A 64 -10.83 0.23 -1.60
CA LEU A 64 -10.69 -0.26 -2.97
C LEU A 64 -11.78 -1.27 -3.36
N GLY A 65 -12.16 -2.16 -2.45
CA GLY A 65 -13.30 -3.07 -2.64
C GLY A 65 -14.62 -2.32 -2.86
N VAL A 66 -14.89 -1.27 -2.09
CA VAL A 66 -16.06 -0.40 -2.29
C VAL A 66 -16.03 0.27 -3.67
N LYS A 67 -14.84 0.73 -4.12
CA LYS A 67 -14.67 1.29 -5.47
C LYS A 67 -14.99 0.30 -6.58
N VAL A 68 -14.65 -0.99 -6.43
CA VAL A 68 -15.06 -2.02 -7.39
C VAL A 68 -16.58 -2.10 -7.45
N GLY A 69 -17.27 -2.11 -6.30
CA GLY A 69 -18.73 -2.13 -6.25
C GLY A 69 -19.35 -0.93 -6.96
N GLY A 70 -18.81 0.27 -6.75
CA GLY A 70 -19.21 1.48 -7.47
C GLY A 70 -18.96 1.40 -8.97
N ALA A 71 -17.77 0.96 -9.38
CA ALA A 71 -17.42 0.80 -10.80
C ALA A 71 -18.32 -0.22 -11.52
N ARG A 72 -18.75 -1.27 -10.82
CA ARG A 72 -19.70 -2.25 -11.34
C ARG A 72 -21.04 -1.62 -11.68
N LYS A 73 -21.63 -0.86 -10.74
CA LYS A 73 -22.90 -0.15 -10.96
C LYS A 73 -22.79 0.85 -12.11
N ALA A 74 -21.71 1.63 -12.13
CA ALA A 74 -21.46 2.59 -13.20
C ALA A 74 -21.32 1.94 -14.58
N ALA A 75 -20.67 0.77 -14.65
CA ALA A 75 -20.53 0.02 -15.90
C ALA A 75 -21.88 -0.52 -16.41
N ILE A 76 -22.72 -1.06 -15.52
CA ILE A 76 -24.09 -1.51 -15.87
C ILE A 76 -24.92 -0.34 -16.40
N GLU A 77 -24.95 0.78 -15.67
CA GLU A 77 -25.73 1.95 -16.06
C GLU A 77 -25.27 2.53 -17.40
N LYS A 78 -23.96 2.60 -17.62
CA LYS A 78 -23.39 3.10 -18.88
C LYS A 78 -23.70 2.16 -20.05
N ALA A 79 -23.48 0.86 -19.89
CA ALA A 79 -23.75 -0.13 -20.93
C ALA A 79 -25.24 -0.17 -21.31
N LYS A 80 -26.16 -0.06 -20.34
CA LYS A 80 -27.62 0.06 -20.62
C LYS A 80 -27.96 1.31 -21.42
N LYS A 81 -27.35 2.46 -21.10
CA LYS A 81 -27.56 3.71 -21.84
C LYS A 81 -27.07 3.63 -23.28
N GLU A 82 -26.01 2.87 -23.52
CA GLU A 82 -25.45 2.61 -24.84
C GLU A 82 -26.19 1.49 -25.60
N GLY A 83 -27.19 0.87 -24.98
CA GLY A 83 -28.06 -0.14 -25.60
C GLY A 83 -27.52 -1.57 -25.56
N ASP A 84 -26.57 -1.90 -24.67
CA ASP A 84 -26.11 -3.29 -24.47
C ASP A 84 -27.22 -4.13 -23.79
N PRO A 85 -27.86 -5.08 -24.51
CA PRO A 85 -28.91 -5.92 -23.93
C PRO A 85 -28.38 -6.86 -22.84
N ASP A 86 -27.07 -7.15 -22.86
CA ASP A 86 -26.41 -8.07 -21.93
C ASP A 86 -25.72 -7.35 -20.78
N ALA A 87 -25.91 -6.03 -20.61
CA ALA A 87 -25.23 -5.22 -19.59
C ALA A 87 -25.30 -5.84 -18.18
N GLU A 88 -26.48 -6.30 -17.76
CA GLU A 88 -26.65 -6.98 -16.47
C GLU A 88 -25.88 -8.30 -16.42
N ALA A 89 -26.04 -9.16 -17.43
CA ALA A 89 -25.36 -10.44 -17.50
C ALA A 89 -23.83 -10.31 -17.61
N ARG A 90 -23.34 -9.19 -18.15
CA ARG A 90 -21.91 -8.89 -18.34
C ARG A 90 -21.25 -8.44 -17.03
N PHE A 91 -21.92 -7.58 -16.26
CA PHE A 91 -21.32 -6.89 -15.12
C PHE A 91 -21.88 -7.30 -13.76
N SER A 92 -23.00 -8.02 -13.66
CA SER A 92 -23.53 -8.40 -12.35
C SER A 92 -22.76 -9.55 -11.69
N TYR A 93 -22.91 -9.68 -10.38
CA TYR A 93 -22.38 -10.81 -9.63
C TYR A 93 -23.00 -12.13 -10.16
N PRO A 94 -22.28 -13.26 -10.12
CA PRO A 94 -20.99 -13.50 -9.46
C PRO A 94 -19.75 -13.19 -10.31
N LYS A 95 -19.88 -12.57 -11.49
CA LYS A 95 -18.74 -12.33 -12.38
C LYS A 95 -17.70 -11.41 -11.73
N MET A 96 -16.47 -11.90 -11.68
CA MET A 96 -15.33 -11.15 -11.15
C MET A 96 -14.82 -10.10 -12.14
N TYR A 97 -14.71 -10.49 -13.40
CA TYR A 97 -14.33 -9.66 -14.54
C TYR A 97 -15.45 -9.65 -15.58
N ALA A 98 -15.61 -8.54 -16.27
CA ALA A 98 -16.49 -8.43 -17.42
C ALA A 98 -15.81 -9.01 -18.67
N GLU A 99 -16.56 -9.75 -19.47
CA GLU A 99 -16.09 -10.32 -20.74
C GLU A 99 -16.20 -9.30 -21.87
N GLY A 100 -15.32 -9.44 -22.87
CA GLY A 100 -15.27 -8.58 -24.05
C GLY A 100 -14.30 -7.40 -23.92
N PHE A 101 -14.28 -6.57 -24.97
CA PHE A 101 -13.35 -5.46 -25.13
C PHE A 101 -14.04 -4.09 -25.21
N SER A 102 -15.27 -3.97 -24.70
CA SER A 102 -15.93 -2.66 -24.60
C SER A 102 -15.17 -1.74 -23.66
N ALA A 103 -15.35 -0.43 -23.82
CA ALA A 103 -14.68 0.56 -22.97
C ALA A 103 -15.08 0.38 -21.50
N GLU A 104 -16.33 0.03 -21.24
CA GLU A 104 -16.94 -0.23 -19.93
C GLU A 104 -16.30 -1.47 -19.30
N ALA A 105 -16.17 -2.55 -20.08
CA ALA A 105 -15.53 -3.79 -19.64
C ALA A 105 -14.07 -3.54 -19.28
N LYS A 106 -13.33 -2.84 -20.14
CA LYS A 106 -11.92 -2.50 -19.92
C LYS A 106 -11.75 -1.63 -18.67
N GLN A 107 -12.58 -0.61 -18.50
CA GLN A 107 -12.53 0.29 -17.35
C GLN A 107 -12.86 -0.44 -16.05
N PHE A 108 -13.96 -1.19 -16.01
CA PHE A 108 -14.34 -2.00 -14.85
C PHE A 108 -13.25 -3.01 -14.49
N ASN A 109 -12.74 -3.76 -15.48
CA ASN A 109 -11.68 -4.75 -15.27
C ASN A 109 -10.38 -4.11 -14.75
N CYS A 110 -10.06 -2.89 -15.18
CA CYS A 110 -8.91 -2.16 -14.65
C CYS A 110 -9.09 -1.77 -13.17
N VAL A 111 -10.28 -1.29 -12.77
CA VAL A 111 -10.58 -1.02 -11.36
C VAL A 111 -10.50 -2.30 -10.52
N GLN A 112 -11.08 -3.39 -11.03
CA GLN A 112 -11.04 -4.70 -10.39
C GLN A 112 -9.59 -5.21 -10.24
N ARG A 113 -8.78 -5.10 -11.29
CA ARG A 113 -7.37 -5.54 -11.25
C ARG A 113 -6.55 -4.75 -10.25
N ALA A 114 -6.80 -3.45 -10.11
CA ALA A 114 -6.11 -2.62 -9.11
C ALA A 114 -6.38 -3.11 -7.68
N HIS A 115 -7.63 -3.48 -7.37
CA HIS A 115 -7.98 -4.05 -6.07
C HIS A 115 -7.36 -5.44 -5.88
N GLN A 116 -7.47 -6.34 -6.86
CA GLN A 116 -6.89 -7.69 -6.76
C GLN A 116 -5.37 -7.68 -6.59
N HIS A 117 -4.66 -6.89 -7.38
CA HIS A 117 -3.20 -6.75 -7.22
C HIS A 117 -2.84 -6.17 -5.85
N THR A 118 -3.75 -5.47 -5.19
CA THR A 118 -3.54 -5.02 -3.81
C THR A 118 -3.62 -6.21 -2.88
N LEU A 119 -4.68 -7.01 -2.96
CA LEU A 119 -4.87 -8.24 -2.18
C LEU A 119 -3.72 -9.25 -2.35
N GLU A 120 -3.22 -9.44 -3.57
CA GLU A 120 -2.09 -10.36 -3.86
C GLU A 120 -0.81 -10.03 -3.07
N THR A 121 -0.60 -8.76 -2.74
CA THR A 121 0.58 -8.32 -1.97
C THR A 121 0.26 -7.96 -0.53
N TYR A 122 -1.02 -7.90 -0.17
CA TYR A 122 -1.47 -7.33 1.09
C TYR A 122 -1.03 -8.18 2.29
N THR A 123 -1.15 -9.50 2.17
CA THR A 123 -0.69 -10.45 3.19
C THR A 123 0.79 -10.27 3.48
N SER A 124 1.62 -10.22 2.44
CA SER A 124 3.06 -10.00 2.55
C SER A 124 3.38 -8.65 3.19
N MET A 125 2.67 -7.59 2.79
CA MET A 125 2.82 -6.23 3.33
C MET A 125 2.54 -6.19 4.84
N ILE A 126 1.43 -6.78 5.30
CA ILE A 126 1.08 -6.82 6.73
C ILE A 126 2.07 -7.70 7.50
N ALA A 127 2.34 -8.92 7.03
CA ALA A 127 3.20 -9.87 7.73
C ALA A 127 4.60 -9.29 7.96
N MET A 128 5.20 -8.71 6.91
CA MET A 128 6.49 -8.05 7.04
C MET A 128 6.45 -6.80 7.90
N SER A 129 5.33 -6.04 7.90
CA SER A 129 5.17 -4.89 8.79
C SER A 129 5.14 -5.30 10.26
N LEU A 130 4.39 -6.34 10.59
CA LEU A 130 4.29 -6.83 11.97
C LEU A 130 5.65 -7.35 12.47
N ILE A 131 6.43 -8.02 11.62
CA ILE A 131 7.74 -8.53 12.01
C ILE A 131 8.78 -7.40 12.06
N GLY A 132 8.93 -6.63 10.97
CA GLY A 132 9.94 -5.58 10.85
C GLY A 132 9.78 -4.46 11.89
N GLY A 133 8.54 -4.17 12.27
CA GLY A 133 8.22 -3.15 13.25
C GLY A 133 8.68 -3.46 14.67
N LEU A 134 8.93 -4.74 15.00
CA LEU A 134 9.37 -5.14 16.35
C LEU A 134 10.69 -4.48 16.75
N THR A 135 11.60 -4.28 15.79
CA THR A 135 12.90 -3.64 16.03
C THR A 135 13.08 -2.31 15.30
N GLN A 136 12.35 -2.08 14.19
CA GLN A 136 12.43 -0.86 13.37
C GLN A 136 11.04 -0.22 13.20
N PRO A 137 10.36 0.19 14.28
CA PRO A 137 8.97 0.66 14.22
C PRO A 137 8.76 1.87 13.29
N VAL A 138 9.70 2.82 13.23
CA VAL A 138 9.54 4.04 12.44
C VAL A 138 9.75 3.78 10.94
N VAL A 139 10.87 3.16 10.54
CA VAL A 139 11.12 2.82 9.13
C VAL A 139 9.99 1.93 8.60
N THR A 140 9.53 0.97 9.40
CA THR A 140 8.43 0.08 9.03
C THR A 140 7.13 0.86 8.83
N ALA A 141 6.77 1.75 9.76
CA ALA A 141 5.56 2.57 9.64
C ALA A 141 5.60 3.49 8.41
N LEU A 142 6.76 4.09 8.12
CA LEU A 142 6.97 4.92 6.92
C LEU A 142 6.85 4.10 5.63
N ALA A 143 7.36 2.85 5.61
CA ALA A 143 7.21 1.97 4.46
C ALA A 143 5.73 1.65 4.18
N GLY A 144 4.92 1.40 5.21
CA GLY A 144 3.49 1.18 5.02
C GLY A 144 2.73 2.43 4.58
N LEU A 145 3.09 3.61 5.10
CA LEU A 145 2.55 4.87 4.61
C LEU A 145 2.88 5.08 3.12
N LEU A 146 4.14 4.85 2.73
CA LEU A 146 4.57 4.91 1.33
C LEU A 146 3.75 3.94 0.46
N TRP A 147 3.53 2.71 0.95
CA TRP A 147 2.73 1.71 0.25
C TRP A 147 1.28 2.21 0.03
N ILE A 148 0.63 2.77 1.05
CA ILE A 148 -0.75 3.29 0.94
C ILE A 148 -0.82 4.42 -0.10
N VAL A 149 0.09 5.39 -0.03
CA VAL A 149 0.13 6.52 -0.97
C VAL A 149 0.40 6.04 -2.40
N ALA A 150 1.36 5.13 -2.58
CA ALA A 150 1.68 4.56 -3.88
C ALA A 150 0.51 3.77 -4.45
N ARG A 151 -0.21 3.00 -3.62
CA ARG A 151 -1.41 2.25 -4.01
C ARG A 151 -2.57 3.17 -4.39
N ALA A 152 -2.76 4.29 -3.70
CA ALA A 152 -3.76 5.28 -4.05
C ALA A 152 -3.51 5.84 -5.46
N LYS A 153 -2.25 6.21 -5.77
CA LYS A 153 -1.86 6.70 -7.09
C LYS A 153 -1.95 5.62 -8.18
N TRP A 154 -1.52 4.40 -7.87
CA TRP A 154 -1.62 3.25 -8.78
C TRP A 154 -3.07 2.93 -9.15
N SER A 155 -3.96 2.84 -8.15
CA SER A 155 -5.38 2.56 -8.37
C SER A 155 -6.07 3.67 -9.15
N ALA A 156 -5.74 4.94 -8.88
CA ALA A 156 -6.23 6.07 -9.67
C ALA A 156 -5.79 5.98 -11.14
N GLY A 157 -4.52 5.60 -11.39
CA GLY A 157 -4.02 5.37 -12.74
C GLY A 157 -4.74 4.25 -13.48
N TYR A 158 -4.96 3.10 -12.83
CA TYR A 158 -5.74 2.00 -13.40
C TYR A 158 -7.19 2.40 -13.70
N SER A 159 -7.80 3.26 -12.87
CA SER A 159 -9.22 3.66 -13.03
C SER A 159 -9.53 4.43 -14.34
N THR A 160 -8.49 4.78 -15.11
CA THR A 160 -8.61 5.35 -16.45
C THR A 160 -8.98 4.33 -17.54
N GLY A 161 -8.94 3.03 -17.23
CA GLY A 161 -9.21 1.97 -18.20
C GLY A 161 -8.00 1.58 -19.06
N GLU A 162 -6.87 2.27 -18.95
CA GLU A 162 -5.62 1.86 -19.60
C GLU A 162 -4.62 1.29 -18.56
N PRO A 163 -4.22 0.01 -18.66
CA PRO A 163 -3.34 -0.59 -17.67
C PRO A 163 -1.98 0.13 -17.50
N GLY A 164 -1.43 0.73 -18.56
CA GLY A 164 -0.16 1.47 -18.50
C GLY A 164 -0.22 2.69 -17.57
N ASN A 165 -1.39 3.32 -17.46
CA ASN A 165 -1.61 4.52 -16.64
C ASN A 165 -1.41 4.28 -15.14
N ARG A 166 -1.36 3.02 -14.67
CA ARG A 166 -0.96 2.67 -13.30
C ARG A 166 0.41 3.27 -12.91
N TYR A 167 1.29 3.47 -13.90
CA TYR A 167 2.58 4.12 -13.72
C TYR A 167 2.59 5.53 -14.30
N ASP A 168 2.12 5.70 -15.54
CA ASP A 168 2.29 6.97 -16.27
C ASP A 168 1.47 8.09 -15.64
N ARG A 169 0.19 7.86 -15.39
CA ARG A 169 -0.71 8.84 -14.74
C ARG A 169 -0.48 8.94 -13.23
N SER A 170 0.29 8.03 -12.64
CA SER A 170 0.73 8.15 -11.26
C SER A 170 1.91 9.12 -11.08
N GLY A 171 2.51 9.63 -12.18
CA GLY A 171 3.75 10.40 -12.12
C GLY A 171 4.93 9.56 -11.61
N GLY A 172 4.93 8.26 -11.93
CA GLY A 172 5.91 7.30 -11.42
C GLY A 172 5.67 6.81 -9.98
N TRP A 173 4.78 7.44 -9.21
CA TRP A 173 4.52 7.09 -7.80
C TRP A 173 4.05 5.64 -7.60
N GLY A 174 3.36 5.06 -8.58
CA GLY A 174 2.93 3.66 -8.54
C GLY A 174 4.11 2.68 -8.37
N ARG A 175 5.33 3.04 -8.82
CA ARG A 175 6.53 2.21 -8.64
C ARG A 175 6.94 2.06 -7.17
N HIS A 176 6.57 3.02 -6.32
CA HIS A 176 6.93 2.98 -4.91
C HIS A 176 6.19 1.91 -4.08
N ILE A 177 5.21 1.22 -4.67
CA ILE A 177 4.67 -0.02 -4.09
C ILE A 177 5.80 -1.03 -3.87
N TRP A 178 6.64 -1.23 -4.88
CA TRP A 178 7.75 -2.17 -4.84
C TRP A 178 8.87 -1.69 -3.92
N THR A 179 9.14 -0.38 -3.93
CA THR A 179 10.08 0.23 -2.97
C THR A 179 9.63 0.00 -1.53
N ALA A 180 8.35 0.22 -1.22
CA ALA A 180 7.81 -0.01 0.11
C ALA A 180 7.91 -1.49 0.53
N LEU A 181 7.58 -2.43 -0.36
CA LEU A 181 7.73 -3.87 -0.08
C LEU A 181 9.20 -4.25 0.17
N LEU A 182 10.14 -3.70 -0.61
CA LEU A 182 11.57 -3.91 -0.38
C LEU A 182 12.02 -3.37 0.98
N TRP A 183 11.53 -2.19 1.37
CA TRP A 183 11.82 -1.63 2.69
C TRP A 183 11.32 -2.56 3.80
N LEU A 184 10.11 -3.10 3.66
CA LEU A 184 9.55 -4.05 4.63
C LEU A 184 10.38 -5.34 4.71
N ILE A 185 10.83 -5.90 3.58
CA ILE A 185 11.75 -7.05 3.55
C ILE A 185 13.02 -6.74 4.36
N ILE A 186 13.60 -5.55 4.17
CA ILE A 186 14.83 -5.13 4.84
C ILE A 186 14.61 -4.96 6.36
N THR A 187 13.50 -4.36 6.78
CA THR A 187 13.17 -4.24 8.22
C THR A 187 12.93 -5.60 8.88
N CYS A 188 12.31 -6.54 8.14
CA CYS A 188 12.10 -7.92 8.59
C CYS A 188 13.44 -8.66 8.74
N ALA A 189 14.32 -8.56 7.74
CA ALA A 189 15.67 -9.12 7.81
C ALA A 189 16.47 -8.51 8.97
N SER A 190 16.39 -7.20 9.18
CA SER A 190 17.03 -6.52 10.30
C SER A 190 16.51 -7.02 11.66
N THR A 191 15.21 -7.28 11.79
CA THR A 191 14.64 -7.90 12.99
C THR A 191 15.18 -9.31 13.18
N SER A 192 15.19 -10.12 12.12
CA SER A 192 15.70 -11.50 12.18
C SER A 192 17.17 -11.55 12.60
N VAL A 193 18.03 -10.68 12.05
CA VAL A 193 19.45 -10.61 12.43
C VAL A 193 19.60 -10.21 13.89
N GLN A 194 18.80 -9.26 14.37
CA GLN A 194 18.86 -8.85 15.77
C GLN A 194 18.47 -9.98 16.72
N LEU A 195 17.44 -10.77 16.38
CA LEU A 195 17.02 -11.94 17.16
C LEU A 195 18.03 -13.10 17.15
N LEU A 196 18.88 -13.20 16.12
CA LEU A 196 19.91 -14.24 16.02
C LEU A 196 21.20 -13.87 16.77
N VAL A 197 21.49 -12.58 16.90
CA VAL A 197 22.76 -12.07 17.43
C VAL A 197 22.63 -11.63 18.90
N PHE A 198 21.45 -11.23 19.35
CA PHE A 198 21.16 -10.74 20.70
C PHE A 198 20.00 -11.52 21.32
#